data_AF-C3ZG99-F1
#
_entry.id   AF-C3ZG99-F1
#
_cell.length_a   1.000
_cell.length_b   1.000
_cell.length_c   1.000
_cell.angle_alpha   90.00
_cell.angle_beta   90.00
_cell.angle_gamma   90.00
#
_symmetry.space_group_name_H-M   'P 1'
#
loop_
_entity.id
_entity.type
_entity.pdbx_description
1 polymer ?
#
loop_
_entity_poly.entity_id
_entity_poly.type
_entity_poly.pdbx_seq_one_letter_code
_entity_poly.pdbx_strand_id
1 'polypeptide(L)'
;MLDNPMEPVNDLTYFDCLETVMDKSKTLGESMSSITQHAKNSEHEEFGSAVTRASTAVCGLTEAAAQTAYLVGIADPSSQAGRQGLVDQSQFARANQAIQMACQQLLDPTTSQAQVLSAATVIAKHTSSLCNMCRVASTKTSNPVAKRHFVQSAKEVANSTANLVKSIKALDGNFTEQNRQQVAEASRPLMEAVENLTTFASNPEFASVPAQISIEARKAQEPIVIAGRTIIDSTSSLITTAKLLAVNPKDPPTWQLLAGHSKTVSDSIKRLIASIRDKAPGQRECDRGIEVINQCIRDVDQASLSAVTQKLEPRNEGTTQVREIFFVCFIDEG
;
A
#
# COMPACT_ATOMS: atom_id res chain seq x y z
N MET A 1 -0.61 -4.50 7.87
CA MET A 1 -1.44 -3.55 7.07
C MET A 1 -2.59 -2.99 7.87
N LEU A 2 -3.46 -3.83 8.47
CA LEU A 2 -4.64 -3.37 9.21
C LEU A 2 -4.38 -2.93 10.66
N ASP A 3 -3.18 -3.13 11.20
CA ASP A 3 -2.83 -2.69 12.57
C ASP A 3 -2.74 -1.18 12.71
N ASN A 4 -2.24 -0.52 11.67
CA ASN A 4 -2.03 0.91 11.69
C ASN A 4 -1.98 1.47 10.26
N PRO A 5 -3.14 1.75 9.63
CA PRO A 5 -3.21 2.21 8.24
C PRO A 5 -2.83 3.70 8.13
N MET A 6 -1.58 4.02 8.47
CA MET A 6 -1.00 5.37 8.38
C MET A 6 -0.25 5.60 7.06
N GLU A 7 -0.05 4.57 6.26
CA GLU A 7 0.66 4.65 4.99
C GLU A 7 -0.20 4.05 3.88
N PRO A 8 -0.14 4.61 2.65
CA PRO A 8 -0.81 4.00 1.51
C PRO A 8 -0.22 2.62 1.24
N VAL A 9 -1.09 1.66 0.99
CA VAL A 9 -0.72 0.28 0.61
C VAL A 9 -0.37 0.21 -0.88
N ASN A 10 -1.09 0.97 -1.70
CA ASN A 10 -0.94 1.00 -3.15
C ASN A 10 -1.41 2.36 -3.71
N ASP A 11 -1.40 2.49 -5.04
CA ASP A 11 -1.80 3.72 -5.75
C ASP A 11 -3.30 3.70 -6.15
N LEU A 12 -4.11 2.79 -5.61
CA LEU A 12 -5.54 2.71 -5.95
C LEU A 12 -6.31 3.88 -5.36
N THR A 13 -7.26 4.40 -6.14
CA THR A 13 -8.23 5.38 -5.65
C THR A 13 -9.28 4.72 -4.77
N TYR A 14 -10.12 5.53 -4.12
CA TYR A 14 -11.20 5.04 -3.26
C TYR A 14 -12.16 4.09 -3.99
N PHE A 15 -12.56 4.46 -5.21
CA PHE A 15 -13.50 3.69 -6.02
C PHE A 15 -12.85 2.45 -6.61
N ASP A 16 -11.57 2.51 -7.00
CA ASP A 16 -10.83 1.32 -7.43
C ASP A 16 -10.70 0.30 -6.30
N CYS A 17 -10.55 0.77 -5.05
CA CYS A 17 -10.56 -0.11 -3.88
C CYS A 17 -11.94 -0.77 -3.70
N LEU A 18 -13.03 -0.03 -3.88
CA LEU A 18 -14.38 -0.60 -3.82
C LEU A 18 -14.61 -1.64 -4.92
N GLU A 19 -14.19 -1.37 -6.15
CA GLU A 19 -14.25 -2.34 -7.25
C GLU A 19 -13.44 -3.59 -6.94
N THR A 20 -12.21 -3.41 -6.45
CA THR A 20 -11.35 -4.52 -6.01
C THR A 20 -12.00 -5.35 -4.92
N VAL A 21 -12.64 -4.72 -3.93
CA VAL A 21 -13.38 -5.45 -2.88
C VAL A 21 -14.53 -6.24 -3.48
N MET A 22 -15.28 -5.67 -4.43
CA MET A 22 -16.38 -6.37 -5.10
C MET A 22 -15.87 -7.58 -5.91
N ASP A 23 -14.84 -7.41 -6.73
CA ASP A 23 -14.23 -8.50 -7.52
C ASP A 23 -13.69 -9.62 -6.62
N LYS A 24 -12.85 -9.28 -5.65
CA LYS A 24 -12.24 -10.27 -4.75
C LYS A 24 -13.26 -10.94 -3.84
N SER A 25 -14.33 -10.25 -3.45
CA SER A 25 -15.43 -10.87 -2.69
C SER A 25 -16.12 -11.97 -3.48
N LYS A 26 -16.34 -11.78 -4.79
CA LYS A 26 -16.92 -12.77 -5.68
C LYS A 26 -15.99 -13.98 -5.80
N THR A 27 -14.71 -13.74 -6.07
CA THR A 27 -13.69 -14.80 -6.15
C THR A 27 -13.61 -15.61 -4.85
N LEU A 28 -13.67 -14.96 -3.69
CA LEU A 28 -13.64 -15.63 -2.40
C LEU A 28 -14.92 -16.46 -2.16
N GLY A 29 -16.10 -15.95 -2.51
CA GLY A 29 -17.36 -16.68 -2.41
C GLY A 29 -17.38 -17.95 -3.27
N GLU A 30 -16.91 -17.85 -4.51
CA GLU A 30 -16.75 -19.00 -5.42
C GLU A 30 -15.74 -20.00 -4.85
N SER A 31 -14.59 -19.51 -4.36
CA SER A 31 -13.54 -20.37 -3.79
C SER A 31 -13.99 -21.10 -2.53
N MET A 32 -14.74 -20.46 -1.63
CA MET A 32 -15.31 -21.12 -0.44
C MET A 32 -16.28 -22.26 -0.82
N SER A 33 -17.06 -22.05 -1.88
CA SER A 33 -17.97 -23.07 -2.41
C SER A 33 -17.18 -24.24 -3.03
N SER A 34 -16.15 -23.94 -3.82
CA SER A 34 -15.25 -24.95 -4.39
C SER A 34 -14.51 -25.74 -3.30
N ILE A 35 -13.98 -25.09 -2.26
CA ILE A 35 -13.31 -25.75 -1.13
C ILE A 35 -14.25 -26.78 -0.48
N THR A 36 -15.49 -26.38 -0.22
CA THR A 36 -16.53 -27.25 0.36
C THR A 36 -16.81 -28.44 -0.56
N GLN A 37 -16.97 -28.19 -1.86
CA GLN A 37 -17.26 -29.24 -2.84
C GLN A 37 -16.10 -30.24 -2.99
N HIS A 38 -14.87 -29.75 -3.18
CA HIS A 38 -13.69 -30.60 -3.38
C HIS A 38 -13.33 -31.38 -2.12
N ALA A 39 -13.52 -30.80 -0.92
CA ALA A 39 -13.35 -31.52 0.34
C ALA A 39 -14.34 -32.69 0.46
N LYS A 40 -15.61 -32.48 0.08
CA LYS A 40 -16.64 -33.53 0.09
C LYS A 40 -16.33 -34.67 -0.88
N ASN A 41 -15.81 -34.33 -2.06
CA ASN A 41 -15.49 -35.29 -3.11
C ASN A 41 -14.10 -35.93 -2.96
N SER A 42 -13.29 -35.50 -1.99
CA SER A 42 -11.88 -35.92 -1.82
C SER A 42 -10.99 -35.60 -3.04
N GLU A 43 -11.27 -34.49 -3.72
CA GLU A 43 -10.51 -33.99 -4.87
C GLU A 43 -9.35 -33.10 -4.38
N HIS A 44 -8.26 -33.72 -3.93
CA HIS A 44 -7.20 -33.01 -3.18
C HIS A 44 -6.45 -31.94 -3.98
N GLU A 45 -6.18 -32.17 -5.27
CA GLU A 45 -5.48 -31.18 -6.11
C GLU A 45 -6.34 -29.93 -6.29
N GLU A 46 -7.63 -30.11 -6.60
CA GLU A 46 -8.55 -29.00 -6.82
C GLU A 46 -8.95 -28.29 -5.53
N PHE A 47 -8.98 -29.02 -4.42
CA PHE A 47 -9.04 -28.42 -3.09
C PHE A 47 -7.87 -27.46 -2.87
N GLY A 48 -6.63 -27.88 -3.15
CA GLY A 48 -5.43 -27.04 -3.01
C GLY A 48 -5.47 -25.80 -3.91
N SER A 49 -5.91 -25.97 -5.16
CA SER A 49 -6.13 -24.87 -6.11
C SER A 49 -7.16 -23.86 -5.59
N ALA A 50 -8.30 -24.35 -5.08
CA ALA A 50 -9.35 -23.50 -4.51
C ALA A 50 -8.90 -22.76 -3.25
N VAL A 51 -8.12 -23.41 -2.38
CA VAL A 51 -7.50 -22.76 -1.20
C VAL A 51 -6.52 -21.66 -1.62
N THR A 52 -5.72 -21.89 -2.67
CA THR A 52 -4.79 -20.87 -3.18
C THR A 52 -5.55 -19.66 -3.73
N ARG A 53 -6.62 -19.88 -4.49
CA ARG A 53 -7.49 -18.79 -4.97
C ARG A 53 -8.13 -18.01 -3.81
N ALA A 54 -8.64 -18.70 -2.79
CA ALA A 54 -9.20 -18.06 -1.60
C ALA A 54 -8.15 -17.21 -0.88
N SER A 55 -6.92 -17.72 -0.70
CA SER A 55 -5.82 -16.98 -0.08
C SER A 55 -5.50 -15.70 -0.84
N THR A 56 -5.36 -15.78 -2.17
CA THR A 56 -5.09 -14.60 -3.01
C THR A 56 -6.23 -13.58 -2.94
N ALA A 57 -7.48 -14.03 -2.92
CA ALA A 57 -8.64 -13.16 -2.78
C ALA A 57 -8.67 -12.44 -1.41
N VAL A 58 -8.34 -13.13 -0.32
CA VAL A 58 -8.23 -12.53 1.02
C VAL A 58 -7.10 -11.50 1.09
N CYS A 59 -5.94 -11.77 0.48
CA CYS A 59 -4.86 -10.78 0.40
C CYS A 59 -5.34 -9.51 -0.32
N GLY A 60 -5.98 -9.65 -1.49
CA GLY A 60 -6.51 -8.51 -2.23
C GLY A 60 -7.59 -7.73 -1.46
N LEU A 61 -8.50 -8.43 -0.76
CA LEU A 61 -9.49 -7.79 0.13
C LEU A 61 -8.82 -7.01 1.26
N THR A 62 -7.76 -7.56 1.84
CA THR A 62 -7.01 -6.95 2.95
C THR A 62 -6.26 -5.70 2.50
N GLU A 63 -5.60 -5.78 1.35
CA GLU A 63 -4.88 -4.66 0.73
C GLU A 63 -5.85 -3.52 0.40
N ALA A 64 -6.98 -3.84 -0.24
CA ALA A 64 -8.00 -2.86 -0.56
C ALA A 64 -8.64 -2.26 0.70
N ALA A 65 -8.96 -3.06 1.72
CA ALA A 65 -9.50 -2.56 2.99
C ALA A 65 -8.52 -1.63 3.71
N ALA A 66 -7.22 -1.98 3.73
CA ALA A 66 -6.18 -1.16 4.34
C ALA A 66 -5.97 0.15 3.58
N GLN A 67 -5.94 0.11 2.25
CA GLN A 67 -5.88 1.31 1.41
C GLN A 67 -7.11 2.20 1.63
N THR A 68 -8.32 1.64 1.63
CA THR A 68 -9.54 2.41 1.87
C THR A 68 -9.53 3.03 3.26
N ALA A 69 -9.11 2.30 4.29
CA ALA A 69 -8.96 2.86 5.63
C ALA A 69 -7.97 4.03 5.64
N TYR A 70 -6.81 3.91 4.98
CA TYR A 70 -5.88 5.02 4.82
C TYR A 70 -6.53 6.24 4.16
N LEU A 71 -7.23 6.05 3.03
CA LEU A 71 -7.92 7.12 2.29
C LEU A 71 -9.02 7.80 3.11
N VAL A 72 -9.82 7.05 3.87
CA VAL A 72 -10.80 7.60 4.82
C VAL A 72 -10.09 8.42 5.90
N GLY A 73 -8.93 7.96 6.36
CA GLY A 73 -8.16 8.61 7.40
C GLY A 73 -7.67 10.01 7.01
N ILE A 74 -7.11 10.11 5.80
CA ILE A 74 -6.55 11.36 5.28
C ILE A 74 -7.61 12.31 4.69
N ALA A 75 -8.83 11.83 4.46
CA ALA A 75 -9.95 12.66 4.00
C ALA A 75 -10.49 13.59 5.11
N ASP A 76 -10.19 13.30 6.37
CA ASP A 76 -10.57 14.17 7.48
C ASP A 76 -9.75 15.48 7.46
N PRO A 77 -10.39 16.66 7.57
CA PRO A 77 -9.70 17.96 7.49
C PRO A 77 -8.64 18.19 8.58
N SER A 78 -8.71 17.47 9.70
CA SER A 78 -7.74 17.57 10.80
C SER A 78 -6.60 16.56 10.70
N SER A 79 -6.66 15.65 9.71
CA SER A 79 -5.56 14.73 9.39
C SER A 79 -4.55 15.37 8.43
N GLN A 80 -3.32 14.87 8.45
CA GLN A 80 -2.30 15.19 7.45
C GLN A 80 -1.93 13.92 6.68
N ALA A 81 -2.05 13.99 5.35
CA ALA A 81 -1.69 12.89 4.49
C ALA A 81 -0.20 12.54 4.65
N GLY A 82 0.08 11.24 4.69
CA GLY A 82 1.44 10.74 4.67
C GLY A 82 2.06 10.96 3.29
N ARG A 83 3.38 10.98 3.24
CA ARG A 83 4.12 11.00 1.99
C ARG A 83 4.91 9.70 1.90
N GLN A 84 4.64 8.90 0.87
CA GLN A 84 5.50 7.76 0.57
C GLN A 84 6.90 8.29 0.19
N GLY A 85 7.92 7.73 0.82
CA GLY A 85 9.30 8.06 0.53
C GLY A 85 9.66 7.70 -0.90
N LEU A 86 10.66 8.39 -1.46
CA LEU A 86 11.23 8.02 -2.76
C LEU A 86 12.04 6.72 -2.67
N VAL A 87 12.52 6.36 -1.48
CA VAL A 87 13.36 5.19 -1.22
C VAL A 87 12.97 4.51 0.09
N ASP A 88 13.10 3.18 0.14
CA ASP A 88 13.07 2.42 1.39
C ASP A 88 14.48 2.44 2.01
N GLN A 89 14.70 3.32 2.97
CA GLN A 89 15.99 3.51 3.63
C GLN A 89 16.51 2.22 4.28
N SER A 90 15.61 1.35 4.77
CA SER A 90 16.00 0.07 5.37
C SER A 90 16.56 -0.92 4.35
N GLN A 91 16.04 -0.90 3.11
CA GLN A 91 16.55 -1.74 2.02
C GLN A 91 17.92 -1.26 1.54
N PHE A 92 18.13 0.05 1.40
CA PHE A 92 19.44 0.61 1.07
C PHE A 92 20.48 0.26 2.13
N ALA A 93 20.16 0.44 3.41
CA ALA A 93 21.06 0.09 4.52
C ALA A 93 21.42 -1.41 4.54
N ARG A 94 20.43 -2.30 4.37
CA ARG A 94 20.68 -3.76 4.30
C ARG A 94 21.51 -4.17 3.10
N ALA A 95 21.26 -3.58 1.93
CA ALA A 95 22.05 -3.85 0.74
C ALA A 95 23.49 -3.36 0.89
N ASN A 96 23.70 -2.17 1.46
CA ASN A 96 25.03 -1.66 1.78
C ASN A 96 25.77 -2.62 2.72
N GLN A 97 25.17 -2.98 3.86
CA GLN A 97 25.79 -3.90 4.81
C GLN A 97 26.16 -5.25 4.18
N ALA A 98 25.28 -5.84 3.37
CA ALA A 98 25.55 -7.10 2.68
C ALA A 98 26.74 -7.00 1.70
N ILE A 99 26.84 -5.88 0.96
CA ILE A 99 27.96 -5.62 0.05
C ILE A 99 29.25 -5.42 0.84
N GLN A 100 29.22 -4.63 1.92
CA GLN A 100 30.39 -4.39 2.78
C GLN A 100 30.93 -5.69 3.37
N MET A 101 30.06 -6.56 3.91
CA MET A 101 30.45 -7.86 4.44
C MET A 101 31.02 -8.78 3.35
N ALA A 102 30.40 -8.82 2.17
CA ALA A 102 30.91 -9.63 1.06
C ALA A 102 32.27 -9.11 0.54
N CYS A 103 32.46 -7.79 0.47
CA CYS A 103 33.74 -7.19 0.14
C CYS A 103 34.81 -7.50 1.20
N GLN A 104 34.48 -7.46 2.49
CA GLN A 104 35.40 -7.87 3.56
C GLN A 104 35.80 -9.34 3.44
N GLN A 105 34.87 -10.22 3.08
CA GLN A 105 35.17 -11.63 2.83
C GLN A 105 36.11 -11.81 1.63
N LEU A 106 36.00 -10.99 0.58
CA LEU A 106 36.93 -11.01 -0.55
C LEU A 106 38.34 -10.52 -0.19
N LEU A 107 38.44 -9.65 0.82
CA LEU A 107 39.70 -9.10 1.31
C LEU A 107 40.43 -10.03 2.30
N ASP A 108 39.74 -11.03 2.83
CA ASP A 108 40.33 -11.99 3.76
C ASP A 108 41.29 -12.94 3.03
N PRO A 109 42.59 -12.98 3.41
CA PRO A 109 43.58 -13.84 2.77
C PRO A 109 43.29 -15.34 2.94
N THR A 110 42.48 -15.72 3.93
CA THR A 110 42.10 -17.11 4.18
C THR A 110 40.92 -17.60 3.35
N THR A 111 40.29 -16.71 2.57
CA THR A 111 39.10 -17.03 1.78
C THR A 111 39.41 -18.01 0.66
N SER A 112 38.61 -19.08 0.61
CA SER A 112 38.65 -20.13 -0.42
C SER A 112 37.98 -19.68 -1.73
N GLN A 113 38.31 -20.33 -2.85
CA GLN A 113 37.72 -20.04 -4.15
C GLN A 113 36.17 -20.13 -4.16
N ALA A 114 35.60 -21.13 -3.48
CA ALA A 114 34.14 -21.26 -3.37
C ALA A 114 33.50 -20.08 -2.60
N GLN A 115 34.17 -19.58 -1.57
CA GLN A 115 33.72 -18.41 -0.82
C GLN A 115 33.84 -17.11 -1.63
N VAL A 116 34.88 -16.97 -2.48
CA VAL A 116 35.02 -15.85 -3.41
C VAL A 116 33.83 -15.77 -4.38
N LEU A 117 33.45 -16.91 -4.98
CA LEU A 117 32.30 -16.97 -5.89
C LEU A 117 30.97 -16.68 -5.18
N SER A 118 30.82 -17.15 -3.93
CA SER A 118 29.66 -16.85 -3.10
C SER A 118 29.55 -15.35 -2.80
N ALA A 119 30.65 -14.71 -2.35
CA ALA A 119 30.70 -13.28 -2.10
C ALA A 119 30.41 -12.46 -3.37
N ALA A 120 30.94 -12.88 -4.52
CA ALA A 120 30.66 -12.26 -5.82
C ALA A 120 29.16 -12.30 -6.18
N THR A 121 28.49 -13.42 -5.88
CA THR A 121 27.05 -13.60 -6.12
C THR A 121 26.22 -12.66 -5.23
N VAL A 122 26.59 -12.53 -3.96
CA VAL A 122 25.96 -11.59 -3.02
C VAL A 122 26.12 -10.15 -3.51
N ILE A 123 27.33 -9.76 -3.89
CA ILE A 123 27.60 -8.41 -4.42
C ILE A 123 26.75 -8.14 -5.66
N ALA A 124 26.78 -9.01 -6.66
CA ALA A 124 26.04 -8.83 -7.90
C ALA A 124 24.51 -8.72 -7.66
N LYS A 125 23.98 -9.52 -6.74
CA LYS A 125 22.57 -9.47 -6.35
C LYS A 125 22.20 -8.12 -5.73
N HIS A 126 22.96 -7.67 -4.73
CA HIS A 126 22.63 -6.46 -3.99
C HIS A 126 22.93 -5.18 -4.77
N THR A 127 23.98 -5.13 -5.58
CA THR A 127 24.26 -3.97 -6.44
C THR A 127 23.23 -3.83 -7.56
N SER A 128 22.79 -4.94 -8.16
CA SER A 128 21.66 -4.94 -9.11
C SER A 128 20.36 -4.43 -8.46
N SER A 129 20.08 -4.87 -7.23
CA SER A 129 18.95 -4.38 -6.44
C SER A 129 19.04 -2.87 -6.17
N LEU A 130 20.20 -2.35 -5.74
CA LEU A 130 20.44 -0.91 -5.56
C LEU A 130 20.22 -0.12 -6.85
N CYS A 131 20.77 -0.58 -7.98
CA CYS A 131 20.58 0.07 -9.28
C CYS A 131 19.11 0.13 -9.68
N ASN A 132 18.34 -0.95 -9.43
CA ASN A 132 16.92 -0.96 -9.71
C ASN A 132 16.14 0.00 -8.80
N MET A 133 16.46 0.07 -7.50
CA MET A 133 15.86 1.02 -6.58
C MET A 133 16.15 2.47 -6.98
N CYS A 134 17.38 2.79 -7.36
CA CYS A 134 17.75 4.12 -7.88
C CYS A 134 16.99 4.47 -9.16
N ARG A 135 16.81 3.50 -10.07
CA ARG A 135 16.02 3.69 -11.29
C ARG A 135 14.58 4.07 -10.94
N VAL A 136 13.93 3.31 -10.05
CA VAL A 136 12.56 3.58 -9.60
C VAL A 136 12.46 4.95 -8.92
N ALA A 137 13.39 5.27 -8.01
CA ALA A 137 13.44 6.58 -7.33
C ALA A 137 13.60 7.74 -8.34
N SER A 138 14.44 7.57 -9.36
CA SER A 138 14.67 8.57 -10.41
C SER A 138 13.44 8.83 -11.29
N THR A 139 12.57 7.83 -11.46
CA THR A 139 11.30 7.97 -12.20
C THR A 139 10.20 8.62 -11.36
N LYS A 140 10.24 8.42 -10.04
CA LYS A 140 9.23 8.95 -9.11
C LYS A 140 9.52 10.36 -8.61
N THR A 141 10.78 10.81 -8.67
CA THR A 141 11.16 12.15 -8.20
C THR A 141 10.89 13.24 -9.23
N SER A 142 10.30 14.35 -8.78
CA SER A 142 10.15 15.58 -9.56
C SER A 142 11.36 16.52 -9.46
N ASN A 143 12.26 16.30 -8.49
CA ASN A 143 13.45 17.11 -8.30
C ASN A 143 14.52 16.72 -9.35
N PRO A 144 14.89 17.63 -10.29
CA PRO A 144 15.83 17.32 -11.35
C PRO A 144 17.25 17.02 -10.85
N VAL A 145 17.65 17.60 -9.71
CA VAL A 145 18.96 17.35 -9.08
C VAL A 145 19.00 15.95 -8.48
N ALA A 146 17.98 15.60 -7.68
CA ALA A 146 17.89 14.26 -7.09
C ALA A 146 17.79 13.17 -8.17
N LYS A 147 17.03 13.42 -9.25
CA LYS A 147 16.93 12.52 -10.41
C LYS A 147 18.30 12.24 -11.02
N ARG A 148 19.08 13.29 -11.31
CA ARG A 148 20.44 13.15 -11.85
C ARG A 148 21.35 12.38 -10.89
N HIS A 149 21.26 12.67 -9.60
CA HIS A 149 22.08 12.01 -8.58
C HIS A 149 21.80 10.51 -8.47
N PHE A 150 20.53 10.08 -8.46
CA PHE A 150 20.16 8.66 -8.45
C PHE A 150 20.66 7.91 -9.69
N VAL A 151 20.52 8.51 -10.88
CA VAL A 151 20.99 7.91 -12.14
C VAL A 151 22.51 7.78 -12.13
N GLN A 152 23.22 8.82 -11.69
CA GLN A 152 24.68 8.83 -11.64
C GLN A 152 25.21 7.81 -10.60
N SER A 153 24.62 7.78 -9.41
CA SER A 153 25.00 6.82 -8.35
C SER A 153 24.78 5.37 -8.81
N ALA A 154 23.67 5.08 -9.49
CA ALA A 154 23.41 3.75 -10.07
C ALA A 154 24.47 3.36 -11.12
N LYS A 155 24.87 4.32 -11.96
CA LYS A 155 25.90 4.12 -12.97
C LYS A 155 27.27 3.84 -12.34
N GLU A 156 27.63 4.57 -11.29
CA GLU A 156 28.86 4.36 -10.52
C GLU A 156 28.88 2.99 -9.87
N VAL A 157 27.81 2.60 -9.17
CA VAL A 157 27.68 1.26 -8.57
C VAL A 157 27.78 0.16 -9.63
N ALA A 158 27.09 0.30 -10.77
CA ALA A 158 27.14 -0.67 -11.86
C ALA A 158 28.54 -0.79 -12.47
N ASN A 159 29.22 0.32 -12.72
CA ASN A 159 30.58 0.34 -13.27
C ASN A 159 31.60 -0.27 -12.30
N SER A 160 31.56 0.12 -11.03
CA SER A 160 32.43 -0.44 -10.00
C SER A 160 32.17 -1.94 -9.81
N THR A 161 30.91 -2.38 -9.85
CA THR A 161 30.54 -3.81 -9.80
C THR A 161 31.12 -4.56 -11.00
N ALA A 162 30.98 -4.02 -12.22
CA ALA A 162 31.47 -4.68 -13.42
C ALA A 162 33.00 -4.83 -13.40
N ASN A 163 33.72 -3.82 -12.91
CA ASN A 163 35.17 -3.87 -12.74
C ASN A 163 35.57 -4.90 -11.69
N LEU A 164 34.89 -4.94 -10.54
CA LEU A 164 35.13 -5.95 -9.51
C LEU A 164 34.88 -7.37 -10.01
N VAL A 165 33.78 -7.60 -10.73
CA VAL A 165 33.45 -8.93 -11.30
C VAL A 165 34.50 -9.37 -12.32
N LYS A 166 35.09 -8.45 -13.11
CA LYS A 166 36.20 -8.77 -14.01
C LYS A 166 37.44 -9.23 -13.23
N SER A 167 37.81 -8.53 -12.15
CA SER A 167 38.93 -8.94 -11.29
C SER A 167 38.66 -10.28 -10.60
N ILE A 168 37.42 -10.53 -10.15
CA ILE A 168 37.03 -11.80 -9.54
C ILE A 168 37.14 -12.95 -10.54
N LYS A 169 36.73 -12.76 -11.80
CA LYS A 169 36.90 -13.79 -12.86
C LYS A 169 38.37 -14.08 -13.14
N ALA A 170 39.24 -13.07 -13.12
CA ALA A 170 40.68 -13.28 -13.27
C ALA A 170 41.26 -14.07 -12.09
N LEU A 171 40.80 -13.81 -10.87
CA LEU A 171 41.17 -14.56 -9.67
C LEU A 171 40.66 -16.02 -9.70
N ASP A 172 39.44 -16.25 -10.20
CA ASP A 172 38.85 -17.58 -10.33
C ASP A 172 39.61 -18.45 -11.34
N GLY A 173 40.10 -17.85 -12.43
CA GLY A 173 40.92 -18.55 -13.41
C GLY A 173 42.37 -18.80 -12.95
N ASN A 174 42.94 -17.89 -12.15
CA ASN A 174 44.29 -17.99 -11.61
C ASN A 174 44.36 -17.42 -10.20
N PHE A 175 44.39 -18.31 -9.20
CA PHE A 175 44.31 -17.96 -7.78
C PHE A 175 45.65 -17.50 -7.21
N THR A 176 46.08 -16.28 -7.58
CA THR A 176 47.37 -15.68 -7.19
C THR A 176 47.18 -14.47 -6.26
N GLU A 177 48.21 -14.16 -5.48
CA GLU A 177 48.21 -13.00 -4.59
C GLU A 177 48.08 -11.66 -5.34
N GLN A 178 48.66 -11.58 -6.55
CA GLN A 178 48.53 -10.41 -7.41
C GLN A 178 47.07 -10.20 -7.86
N ASN A 179 46.34 -11.27 -8.20
CA ASN A 179 44.94 -11.18 -8.58
C ASN A 179 44.04 -10.87 -7.36
N ARG A 180 44.40 -11.34 -6.16
CA ARG A 180 43.72 -10.91 -4.92
C ARG A 180 43.90 -9.42 -4.67
N GLN A 181 45.11 -8.90 -4.86
CA GLN A 181 45.39 -7.47 -4.72
C GLN A 181 44.53 -6.64 -5.71
N GLN A 182 44.37 -7.11 -6.96
CA GLN A 182 43.48 -6.46 -7.93
C GLN A 182 42.00 -6.49 -7.54
N VAL A 183 41.53 -7.58 -6.92
CA VAL A 183 40.17 -7.67 -6.35
C VAL A 183 40.03 -6.68 -5.18
N ALA A 184 41.04 -6.58 -4.32
CA ALA A 184 41.05 -5.63 -3.22
C ALA A 184 40.97 -4.17 -3.69
N GLU A 185 41.77 -3.81 -4.69
CA GLU A 185 41.77 -2.48 -5.31
C GLU A 185 40.44 -2.17 -6.00
N ALA A 186 39.86 -3.14 -6.72
CA ALA A 186 38.56 -2.98 -7.37
C ALA A 186 37.37 -2.94 -6.40
N SER A 187 37.52 -3.48 -5.18
CA SER A 187 36.45 -3.48 -4.17
C SER A 187 36.24 -2.12 -3.51
N ARG A 188 37.29 -1.31 -3.36
CA ARG A 188 37.22 0.01 -2.70
C ARG A 188 36.27 1.00 -3.41
N PRO A 189 36.38 1.23 -4.74
CA PRO A 189 35.44 2.11 -5.44
C PRO A 189 33.99 1.65 -5.38
N LEU A 190 33.76 0.33 -5.25
CA LEU A 190 32.41 -0.19 -5.08
C LEU A 190 31.86 0.14 -3.69
N MET A 191 32.64 -0.12 -2.64
CA MET A 191 32.25 0.20 -1.26
C MET A 191 31.94 1.69 -1.10
N GLU A 192 32.80 2.56 -1.64
CA GLU A 192 32.62 4.01 -1.59
C GLU A 192 31.37 4.46 -2.36
N ALA A 193 31.15 3.96 -3.60
CA ALA A 193 29.96 4.31 -4.38
C ALA A 193 28.66 3.88 -3.69
N VAL A 194 28.65 2.70 -3.06
CA VAL A 194 27.49 2.18 -2.33
C VAL A 194 27.24 2.96 -1.04
N GLU A 195 28.30 3.35 -0.31
CA GLU A 195 28.20 4.17 0.90
C GLU A 195 27.69 5.59 0.60
N ASN A 196 28.23 6.23 -0.44
CA ASN A 196 27.77 7.54 -0.90
C ASN A 196 26.29 7.50 -1.33
N LEU A 197 25.90 6.48 -2.09
CA LEU A 197 24.50 6.27 -2.47
C LEU A 197 23.60 6.07 -1.25
N THR A 198 24.04 5.28 -0.28
CA THR A 198 23.26 5.00 0.94
C THR A 198 23.10 6.25 1.79
N THR A 199 24.16 7.05 1.91
CA THR A 199 24.13 8.34 2.62
C THR A 199 23.15 9.30 1.96
N PHE A 200 23.21 9.42 0.63
CA PHE A 200 22.27 10.23 -0.13
C PHE A 200 20.82 9.75 0.04
N ALA A 201 20.57 8.44 -0.06
CA ALA A 201 19.25 7.83 0.14
C ALA A 201 18.71 7.99 1.58
N SER A 202 19.60 8.16 2.56
CA SER A 202 19.24 8.38 3.97
C SER A 202 18.75 9.80 4.27
N ASN A 203 18.78 10.71 3.30
CA ASN A 203 18.26 12.05 3.48
C ASN A 203 16.75 12.00 3.83
N PRO A 204 16.31 12.67 4.92
CA PRO A 204 14.90 12.68 5.34
C PRO A 204 13.91 13.13 4.25
N GLU A 205 14.35 13.94 3.27
CA GLU A 205 13.48 14.37 2.17
C GLU A 205 13.00 13.22 1.26
N PHE A 206 13.70 12.07 1.32
CA PHE A 206 13.37 10.85 0.58
C PHE A 206 12.69 9.78 1.45
N ALA A 207 12.59 10.01 2.77
CA ALA A 207 11.96 9.08 3.70
C ALA A 207 10.43 9.08 3.56
N SER A 208 9.81 7.96 3.92
CA SER A 208 8.36 7.93 4.13
C SER A 208 8.02 8.75 5.37
N VAL A 209 7.05 9.65 5.23
CA VAL A 209 6.43 10.35 6.34
C VAL A 209 5.06 9.71 6.56
N PRO A 210 4.82 9.07 7.71
CA PRO A 210 3.52 8.46 7.99
C PRO A 210 2.45 9.55 8.10
N ALA A 211 1.22 9.22 7.72
CA ALA A 211 0.10 10.12 7.90
C ALA A 211 -0.17 10.38 9.39
N GLN A 212 -0.49 11.63 9.70
CA GLN A 212 -1.00 12.00 11.02
C GLN A 212 -2.52 11.94 10.97
N ILE A 213 -3.07 10.83 11.46
CA ILE A 213 -4.51 10.58 11.44
C ILE A 213 -5.13 11.05 12.76
N SER A 214 -6.15 11.91 12.66
CA SER A 214 -6.91 12.43 13.80
C SER A 214 -7.68 11.33 14.53
N ILE A 215 -8.14 11.61 15.76
CA ILE A 215 -8.89 10.63 16.56
C ILE A 215 -10.24 10.32 15.89
N GLU A 216 -10.88 11.35 15.35
CA GLU A 216 -12.15 11.29 14.62
C GLU A 216 -12.01 10.43 13.35
N ALA A 217 -10.92 10.62 12.61
CA ALA A 217 -10.59 9.82 11.44
C ALA A 217 -10.32 8.36 11.80
N ARG A 218 -9.61 8.06 12.89
CA ARG A 218 -9.42 6.67 13.36
C ARG A 218 -10.75 5.98 13.67
N LYS A 219 -11.68 6.67 14.32
CA LYS A 219 -13.04 6.14 14.56
C LYS A 219 -13.78 5.86 13.25
N ALA A 220 -13.55 6.66 12.20
CA ALA A 220 -14.13 6.42 10.88
C ALA A 220 -13.50 5.23 10.13
N GLN A 221 -12.21 4.95 10.36
CA GLN A 221 -11.49 3.80 9.82
C GLN A 221 -11.90 2.48 10.47
N GLU A 222 -12.24 2.51 11.76
CA GLU A 222 -12.44 1.33 12.60
C GLU A 222 -13.41 0.28 12.03
N PRO A 223 -14.60 0.62 11.48
CA PRO A 223 -15.49 -0.37 10.88
C PRO A 223 -14.85 -1.13 9.70
N ILE A 224 -14.07 -0.44 8.88
CA ILE A 224 -13.36 -1.03 7.72
C ILE A 224 -12.27 -1.98 8.21
N VAL A 225 -11.48 -1.54 9.20
CA VAL A 225 -10.38 -2.32 9.78
C VAL A 225 -10.89 -3.58 10.47
N ILE A 226 -11.95 -3.45 11.30
CA ILE A 226 -12.56 -4.59 12.01
C ILE A 226 -13.12 -5.60 11.01
N ALA A 227 -13.83 -5.14 9.97
CA ALA A 227 -14.37 -6.03 8.95
C ALA A 227 -13.24 -6.77 8.21
N GLY A 228 -12.16 -6.07 7.83
CA GLY A 228 -10.98 -6.66 7.21
C GLY A 228 -10.31 -7.73 8.07
N ARG A 229 -10.08 -7.45 9.37
CA ARG A 229 -9.52 -8.43 10.32
C ARG A 229 -10.40 -9.66 10.44
N THR A 230 -11.71 -9.45 10.59
CA THR A 230 -12.67 -10.55 10.73
C THR A 230 -12.69 -11.46 9.50
N ILE A 231 -12.54 -10.89 8.28
CA ILE A 231 -12.41 -11.66 7.04
C ILE A 231 -11.17 -12.55 7.10
N ILE A 232 -10.02 -12.02 7.50
CA ILE A 232 -8.75 -12.76 7.59
C ILE A 232 -8.88 -13.90 8.60
N ASP A 233 -9.29 -13.60 9.82
CA ASP A 233 -9.37 -14.57 10.92
C ASP A 233 -10.38 -15.68 10.62
N SER A 234 -11.56 -15.30 10.10
CA SER A 234 -12.61 -16.26 9.76
C SER A 234 -12.25 -17.11 8.54
N THR A 235 -11.55 -16.56 7.55
CA THR A 235 -11.10 -17.34 6.39
C THR A 235 -9.98 -18.30 6.77
N SER A 236 -9.05 -17.87 7.64
CA SER A 236 -8.01 -18.76 8.18
C SER A 236 -8.60 -19.93 8.95
N SER A 237 -9.62 -19.66 9.77
CA SER A 237 -10.38 -20.69 10.49
C SER A 237 -11.14 -21.61 9.52
N LEU A 238 -11.76 -21.05 8.47
CA LEU A 238 -12.43 -21.81 7.41
C LEU A 238 -11.46 -22.77 6.72
N ILE A 239 -10.29 -22.29 6.28
CA ILE A 239 -9.28 -23.11 5.59
C ILE A 239 -8.76 -24.22 6.52
N THR A 240 -8.54 -23.89 7.80
CA THR A 240 -8.09 -24.87 8.80
C THR A 240 -9.13 -25.98 8.99
N THR A 241 -10.40 -25.61 9.15
CA THR A 241 -11.51 -26.57 9.27
C THR A 241 -11.69 -27.38 7.98
N ALA A 242 -11.57 -26.74 6.82
CA ALA A 242 -11.65 -27.40 5.52
C ALA A 242 -10.53 -28.44 5.33
N LYS A 243 -9.32 -28.16 5.84
CA LYS A 243 -8.20 -29.11 5.83
C LYS A 243 -8.52 -30.39 6.62
N LEU A 244 -9.22 -30.28 7.76
CA LEU A 244 -9.68 -31.45 8.52
C LEU A 244 -10.67 -32.29 7.70
N LEU A 245 -11.61 -31.62 7.01
CA LEU A 245 -12.60 -32.28 6.15
C LEU A 245 -12.00 -32.91 4.89
N ALA A 246 -10.91 -32.34 4.36
CA ALA A 246 -10.18 -32.93 3.25
C ALA A 246 -9.54 -34.28 3.62
N VAL A 247 -9.23 -34.51 4.91
CA VAL A 247 -8.72 -35.80 5.42
C VAL A 247 -9.86 -36.70 5.87
N ASN A 248 -10.90 -36.15 6.50
CA ASN A 248 -12.06 -36.89 6.99
C ASN A 248 -13.38 -36.22 6.58
N PRO A 249 -13.91 -36.51 5.38
CA PRO A 249 -15.12 -35.85 4.87
C PRO A 249 -16.41 -36.34 5.55
N LYS A 250 -16.36 -37.38 6.39
CA LYS A 250 -17.52 -38.00 7.05
C LYS A 250 -17.73 -37.48 8.48
N ASP A 251 -17.42 -36.21 8.72
CA ASP A 251 -17.51 -35.56 10.04
C ASP A 251 -18.56 -34.43 10.05
N PRO A 252 -19.84 -34.72 10.39
CA PRO A 252 -20.90 -33.72 10.35
C PRO A 252 -20.68 -32.50 11.25
N PRO A 253 -20.19 -32.62 12.51
CA PRO A 253 -19.80 -31.47 13.34
C PRO A 253 -18.83 -30.51 12.64
N THR A 254 -17.79 -31.03 11.98
CA THR A 254 -16.79 -30.20 11.29
C THR A 254 -17.38 -29.50 10.06
N TRP A 255 -18.33 -30.12 9.36
CA TRP A 255 -19.10 -29.45 8.30
C TRP A 255 -19.96 -28.29 8.82
N GLN A 256 -20.60 -28.45 9.98
CA GLN A 256 -21.36 -27.36 10.60
C GLN A 256 -20.45 -26.19 10.99
N LEU A 257 -19.26 -26.49 11.54
CA LEU A 257 -18.26 -25.48 11.87
C LEU A 257 -17.78 -24.72 10.61
N LEU A 258 -17.50 -25.44 9.52
CA LEU A 258 -17.12 -24.85 8.23
C LEU A 258 -18.19 -23.87 7.72
N ALA A 259 -19.46 -24.28 7.77
CA ALA A 259 -20.58 -23.44 7.36
C ALA A 259 -20.70 -22.17 8.22
N GLY A 260 -20.43 -22.29 9.53
CA GLY A 260 -20.38 -21.16 10.46
C GLY A 260 -19.29 -20.15 10.09
N HIS A 261 -18.07 -20.62 9.79
CA HIS A 261 -17.00 -19.75 9.33
C HIS A 261 -17.32 -19.09 7.99
N SER A 262 -17.86 -19.85 7.02
CA SER A 262 -18.27 -19.33 5.71
C SER A 262 -19.32 -18.22 5.81
N LYS A 263 -20.30 -18.37 6.69
CA LYS A 263 -21.29 -17.33 6.99
C LYS A 263 -20.63 -16.08 7.58
N THR A 264 -19.72 -16.27 8.54
CA THR A 264 -19.01 -15.15 9.19
C THR A 264 -18.16 -14.37 8.18
N VAL A 265 -17.46 -15.06 7.27
CA VAL A 265 -16.73 -14.44 6.16
C VAL A 265 -17.68 -13.61 5.29
N SER A 266 -18.79 -14.21 4.85
CA SER A 266 -19.77 -13.55 3.97
C SER A 266 -20.40 -12.31 4.61
N ASP A 267 -20.75 -12.38 5.89
CA ASP A 267 -21.32 -11.24 6.60
C ASP A 267 -20.29 -10.13 6.85
N SER A 268 -19.02 -10.50 7.08
CA SER A 268 -17.92 -9.53 7.24
C SER A 268 -17.61 -8.82 5.93
N ILE A 269 -17.66 -9.51 4.79
CA ILE A 269 -17.55 -8.90 3.45
C ILE A 269 -18.67 -7.89 3.22
N LYS A 270 -19.93 -8.23 3.54
CA LYS A 270 -21.06 -7.28 3.41
C LYS A 270 -20.85 -6.04 4.27
N ARG A 271 -20.40 -6.22 5.52
CA ARG A 271 -20.07 -5.11 6.43
C ARG A 271 -18.94 -4.26 5.90
N LEU A 272 -17.90 -4.87 5.30
CA LEU A 272 -16.81 -4.15 4.66
C LEU A 272 -17.34 -3.28 3.52
N ILE A 273 -18.08 -3.87 2.57
CA ILE A 273 -18.65 -3.13 1.43
C ILE A 273 -19.56 -1.98 1.90
N ALA A 274 -20.44 -2.23 2.87
CA ALA A 274 -21.29 -1.19 3.45
C ALA A 274 -20.46 -0.06 4.07
N SER A 275 -19.45 -0.41 4.89
CA SER A 275 -18.57 0.57 5.53
C SER A 275 -17.81 1.42 4.52
N ILE A 276 -17.36 0.84 3.40
CA ILE A 276 -16.70 1.58 2.32
C ILE A 276 -17.70 2.50 1.62
N ARG A 277 -18.94 2.07 1.38
CA ARG A 277 -19.94 2.97 0.76
C ARG A 277 -20.32 4.13 1.67
N ASP A 278 -20.51 3.86 2.97
CA ASP A 278 -20.91 4.87 3.96
C ASP A 278 -19.80 5.88 4.29
N LYS A 279 -18.54 5.55 3.98
CA LYS A 279 -17.36 6.39 4.23
C LYS A 279 -16.75 6.96 2.96
N ALA A 280 -17.49 6.95 1.84
CA ALA A 280 -17.04 7.57 0.62
C ALA A 280 -16.66 9.05 0.86
N PRO A 281 -15.40 9.46 0.59
CA PRO A 281 -14.97 10.85 0.74
C PRO A 281 -15.85 11.77 -0.09
N GLY A 282 -16.28 12.91 0.46
CA GLY A 282 -17.21 13.83 -0.20
C GLY A 282 -18.68 13.55 0.07
N GLN A 283 -19.07 12.35 0.52
CA GLN A 283 -20.48 12.03 0.78
C GLN A 283 -21.06 12.88 1.90
N ARG A 284 -20.31 13.08 2.99
CA ARG A 284 -20.74 13.91 4.14
C ARG A 284 -20.92 15.37 3.73
N GLU A 285 -20.01 15.87 2.90
CA GLU A 285 -20.05 17.23 2.37
C GLU A 285 -21.27 17.42 1.46
N CYS A 286 -21.57 16.42 0.61
CA CYS A 286 -22.78 16.40 -0.21
C CYS A 286 -24.06 16.34 0.64
N ASP A 287 -24.12 15.47 1.64
CA ASP A 287 -25.29 15.34 2.54
C ASP A 287 -25.54 16.66 3.29
N ARG A 288 -24.48 17.28 3.81
CA ARG A 288 -24.56 18.62 4.44
C ARG A 288 -25.01 19.68 3.44
N GLY A 289 -24.54 19.63 2.20
CA GLY A 289 -24.99 20.51 1.13
C GLY A 289 -26.49 20.38 0.87
N ILE A 290 -27.01 19.15 0.83
CA ILE A 290 -28.44 18.85 0.67
C ILE A 290 -29.26 19.39 1.85
N GLU A 291 -28.79 19.23 3.09
CA GLU A 291 -29.46 19.78 4.27
C GLU A 291 -29.57 21.31 4.22
N VAL A 292 -28.48 21.99 3.85
CA VAL A 292 -28.45 23.45 3.71
C VAL A 292 -29.39 23.91 2.61
N ILE A 293 -29.38 23.27 1.43
CA ILE A 293 -30.29 23.60 0.33
C ILE A 293 -31.75 23.44 0.76
N ASN A 294 -32.09 22.34 1.43
CA ASN A 294 -33.45 22.11 1.93
C ASN A 294 -33.88 23.14 2.98
N GLN A 295 -32.95 23.61 3.82
CA GLN A 295 -33.23 24.70 4.74
C GLN A 295 -33.50 26.00 3.99
N CYS A 296 -32.67 26.35 3.01
CA CYS A 296 -32.89 27.52 2.16
C CYS A 296 -34.23 27.47 1.42
N ILE A 297 -34.64 26.30 0.90
CA ILE A 297 -35.95 26.12 0.28
C ILE A 297 -37.07 26.44 1.28
N ARG A 298 -37.01 25.89 2.50
CA ARG A 298 -37.99 26.18 3.55
C ARG A 298 -38.03 27.65 3.93
N ASP A 299 -36.87 28.29 4.04
CA ASP A 299 -36.76 29.71 4.37
C ASP A 299 -37.38 30.58 3.27
N VAL A 300 -37.14 30.24 2.00
CA VAL A 300 -37.73 30.92 0.83
C VAL A 300 -39.24 30.71 0.77
N ASP A 301 -39.73 29.49 0.99
CA ASP A 301 -41.16 29.18 1.02
C ASP A 301 -41.88 29.93 2.15
N GLN A 302 -41.27 29.98 3.34
CA GLN A 302 -41.80 30.73 4.48
C GLN A 302 -41.80 32.23 4.22
N ALA A 303 -40.73 32.77 3.62
CA ALA A 303 -40.67 34.18 3.24
C ALA A 303 -41.73 34.51 2.17
N SER A 304 -41.92 33.64 1.18
CA SER A 304 -42.94 33.76 0.14
C SER A 304 -44.36 33.78 0.73
N LEU A 305 -44.68 32.84 1.62
CA LEU A 305 -45.97 32.79 2.32
C LEU A 305 -46.19 34.06 3.17
N SER A 306 -45.16 34.50 3.87
CA SER A 306 -45.21 35.72 4.69
C SER A 306 -45.40 36.97 3.84
N ALA A 307 -44.80 37.02 2.64
CA ALA A 307 -44.99 38.12 1.69
C ALA A 307 -46.43 38.16 1.15
N VAL A 308 -46.97 37.01 0.74
CA VAL A 308 -48.36 36.90 0.25
C VAL A 308 -49.38 37.29 1.32
N THR A 309 -49.11 36.94 2.58
CA THR A 309 -49.99 37.28 3.72
C THR A 309 -49.75 38.67 4.29
N GLN A 310 -48.87 39.48 3.68
CA GLN A 310 -48.46 40.82 4.14
C GLN A 310 -47.90 40.84 5.58
N LYS A 311 -47.29 39.75 6.00
CA LYS A 311 -46.64 39.58 7.32
C LYS A 311 -45.13 39.59 7.26
N LEU A 312 -44.54 39.70 6.07
CA LEU A 312 -43.10 39.81 5.91
C LEU A 312 -42.65 41.23 6.28
N GLU A 313 -42.02 41.37 7.45
CA GLU A 313 -41.51 42.66 7.90
C GLU A 313 -40.27 43.08 7.09
N PRO A 314 -40.21 44.33 6.59
CA PRO A 314 -39.04 44.83 5.90
C PRO A 314 -37.86 44.95 6.87
N ARG A 315 -36.73 44.35 6.49
CA ARG A 315 -35.50 44.42 7.28
C ARG A 315 -34.85 45.80 7.09
N ASN A 316 -34.77 46.60 8.15
CA ASN A 316 -34.28 48.00 8.10
C ASN A 316 -32.75 48.16 8.03
N GLU A 317 -31.98 47.06 8.01
CA GLU A 317 -30.52 47.11 7.90
C GLU A 317 -30.05 46.88 6.45
N GLY A 318 -29.57 47.93 5.79
CA GLY A 318 -28.67 47.82 4.64
C GLY A 318 -29.30 47.63 3.25
N THR A 319 -30.32 48.42 2.90
CA THR A 319 -30.98 48.40 1.57
C THR A 319 -30.03 48.64 0.37
N THR A 320 -28.82 49.16 0.59
CA THR A 320 -27.82 49.39 -0.46
C THR A 320 -26.93 48.17 -0.75
N GLN A 321 -26.60 47.34 0.25
CA GLN A 321 -25.68 46.19 0.07
C GLN A 321 -26.37 44.93 -0.49
N VAL A 322 -27.65 44.71 -0.20
CA VAL A 322 -28.37 43.51 -0.64
C VAL A 322 -28.54 43.47 -2.17
N ARG A 323 -28.72 44.65 -2.80
CA ARG A 323 -28.83 44.77 -4.25
C ARG A 323 -27.52 44.47 -4.97
N GLU A 324 -26.38 44.92 -4.44
CA GLU A 324 -25.06 44.66 -5.03
C GLU A 324 -24.67 43.18 -4.93
N ILE A 325 -24.95 42.52 -3.80
CA ILE A 325 -24.60 41.11 -3.59
C ILE A 325 -25.39 40.17 -4.51
N PHE A 326 -26.69 40.42 -4.73
CA PHE A 326 -27.50 39.62 -5.67
C PHE A 326 -27.17 39.91 -7.15
N PHE A 327 -26.77 41.13 -7.50
CA PHE A 327 -26.43 41.50 -8.88
C PHE A 327 -25.13 40.83 -9.35
N VAL A 328 -24.15 40.65 -8.45
CA VAL A 328 -22.86 40.02 -8.80
C VAL A 328 -23.00 38.51 -9.06
N CYS A 329 -23.96 37.81 -8.44
CA CYS A 329 -24.11 36.37 -8.62
C CYS A 329 -24.93 35.93 -9.86
N PHE A 330 -25.64 36.85 -10.53
CA PHE A 330 -26.55 36.49 -11.64
C PHE A 330 -26.17 37.07 -13.01
N ILE A 331 -25.04 37.80 -13.13
CA ILE A 331 -24.60 38.44 -14.40
C ILE A 331 -23.27 37.89 -14.93
N ASP A 332 -22.75 36.77 -14.42
CA ASP A 332 -21.57 36.09 -15.01
C ASP A 332 -21.92 34.88 -15.90
N GLU A 333 -23.17 34.77 -16.36
CA GLU A 333 -23.54 33.92 -17.52
C GLU A 333 -24.36 34.74 -18.53
N GLY A 334 -23.66 35.53 -19.33
CA GLY A 334 -24.19 36.24 -20.50
C GLY A 334 -23.12 36.46 -21.55
#